data_AF-A0A348WR92-F1
#
_entry.id   AF-A0A348WR92-F1
#
_cell.length_a   1.000
_cell.length_b   1.000
_cell.length_c   1.000
_cell.angle_alpha   90.00
_cell.angle_beta   90.00
_cell.angle_gamma   90.00
#
_symmetry.space_group_name_H-M   'P 1'
#
loop_
_entity.id
_entity.type
_entity.pdbx_description
1 polymer ?
#
loop_
_entity_poly.entity_id
_entity_poly.type
_entity_poly.pdbx_seq_one_letter_code
_entity_poly.pdbx_strand_id
1 'polypeptide(L)'
;MNRLDEFLTSFRSALVHSTAVEIYAQTKKLEYEISEYQWPDYFAHWALGHRAQNLPHTLALQSAINVFKLSYELGLATPFRRLLMTAVLIRTLPTHLSNTNRLKSEVLHACLHKKERRHHYAYYLVDWSLHLARYQLALDGKGTLNQLLIGEHHLEYWPYAELSRPYRVEKLTNEHLEPALQHKRATPAYLNNSVKPPKTLLKAIKRFADGTDSLTPIIAAIEQQPSLRKALHQAAREHAQVAPFKSTKHAYLYLGAQRASRVLASASLQQHLDRHRIPLHESLMQRLSLLIELWRRLNQTAQIKWPVREKLIAQIIATDLIHHPTLASAIRWPTVPDDTPLSIFSIIGAVVEIERQKYSSILIHRWRLPEQVNHLIRVQHEVTNKQQTVFLLGCILLQQLYAGEKQTPKRWLALLPKLCERLNLDATQLLRIKNDAISFCHSYTPLNTHICAVNDYNHPSE
;
A
#
# COMPACT_ATOMS: atom_id res chain seq x y z
N MET A 1 20.46 -29.35 17.27
CA MET A 1 20.08 -27.92 17.39
C MET A 1 18.88 -27.70 16.49
N ASN A 2 17.78 -27.20 17.05
CA ASN A 2 16.62 -26.86 16.22
C ASN A 2 16.87 -25.51 15.51
N ARG A 3 16.05 -25.17 14.51
CA ARG A 3 16.22 -23.94 13.71
C ARG A 3 16.18 -22.67 14.55
N LEU A 4 15.36 -22.67 15.60
CA LEU A 4 15.26 -21.58 16.57
C LEU A 4 16.58 -21.37 17.31
N ASP A 5 17.25 -22.45 17.76
CA ASP A 5 18.55 -22.36 18.45
C ASP A 5 19.63 -21.74 17.55
N GLU A 6 19.68 -22.14 16.27
CA GLU A 6 20.58 -21.55 15.27
C GLU A 6 20.34 -20.05 15.10
N PHE A 7 19.07 -19.65 15.00
CA PHE A 7 18.69 -18.26 14.88
C PHE A 7 19.06 -17.47 16.15
N LEU A 8 18.73 -17.98 17.34
CA LEU A 8 19.02 -17.34 18.62
C LEU A 8 20.52 -17.14 18.84
N THR A 9 21.35 -18.11 18.43
CA THR A 9 22.82 -17.98 18.54
C THR A 9 23.33 -16.80 17.73
N SER A 10 22.87 -16.67 16.48
CA SER A 10 23.19 -15.54 15.61
C SER A 10 22.58 -14.21 16.05
N PHE A 11 21.42 -14.25 16.71
CA PHE A 11 20.70 -13.05 17.13
C PHE A 11 21.27 -12.47 18.42
N ARG A 12 21.68 -13.31 19.37
CA ARG A 12 22.32 -12.90 20.62
C ARG A 12 23.62 -12.13 20.38
N SER A 13 24.49 -12.66 19.51
CA SER A 13 25.77 -11.99 19.20
C SER A 13 25.56 -10.59 18.63
N ALA A 14 24.52 -10.42 17.79
CA ALA A 14 24.19 -9.14 17.19
C ALA A 14 23.66 -8.10 18.19
N LEU A 15 23.02 -8.50 19.29
CA LEU A 15 22.47 -7.59 20.30
C LEU A 15 23.51 -7.10 21.34
N VAL A 16 24.65 -7.79 21.48
CA VAL A 16 25.68 -7.45 22.50
C VAL A 16 26.61 -6.33 22.01
N HIS A 17 26.95 -6.30 20.72
CA HIS A 17 27.83 -5.29 20.10
C HIS A 17 27.16 -4.57 18.92
N SER A 18 25.87 -4.28 19.06
CA SER A 18 25.05 -3.79 17.94
C SER A 18 25.38 -2.37 17.49
N THR A 19 25.47 -2.20 16.18
CA THR A 19 25.16 -0.95 15.46
C THR A 19 23.72 -1.00 14.90
N ALA A 20 23.13 0.14 14.59
CA ALA A 20 21.78 0.19 13.99
C ALA A 20 21.70 -0.58 12.65
N VAL A 21 22.81 -0.65 11.90
CA VAL A 21 22.90 -1.38 10.62
C VAL A 21 22.86 -2.89 10.85
N GLU A 22 23.58 -3.39 11.86
CA GLU A 22 23.57 -4.83 12.19
C GLU A 22 22.21 -5.27 12.73
N ILE A 23 21.56 -4.44 13.55
CA ILE A 23 20.19 -4.71 13.99
C ILE A 23 19.26 -4.78 12.78
N TYR A 24 19.35 -3.81 11.86
CA TYR A 24 18.55 -3.84 10.63
C TYR A 24 18.83 -5.09 9.78
N ALA A 25 20.08 -5.56 9.68
CA ALA A 25 20.40 -6.80 9.01
C ALA A 25 19.76 -8.03 9.69
N GLN A 26 19.73 -8.06 11.03
CA GLN A 26 19.01 -9.10 11.78
C GLN A 26 17.50 -9.04 11.54
N THR A 27 16.91 -7.86 11.37
CA THR A 27 15.47 -7.77 11.02
C THR A 27 15.16 -8.41 9.67
N LYS A 28 16.07 -8.28 8.68
CA LYS A 28 15.92 -8.94 7.39
C LYS A 28 15.96 -10.47 7.53
N LYS A 29 16.86 -10.99 8.38
CA LYS A 29 16.95 -12.43 8.68
C LYS A 29 15.70 -12.90 9.41
N LEU A 30 15.23 -12.15 10.40
CA LEU A 30 14.02 -12.46 11.16
C LEU A 30 12.77 -12.48 10.26
N GLU A 31 12.61 -11.51 9.36
CA GLU A 31 11.51 -11.51 8.40
C GLU A 31 11.51 -12.78 7.52
N TYR A 32 12.67 -13.23 7.09
CA TYR A 32 12.81 -14.51 6.36
C TYR A 32 12.37 -15.69 7.23
N GLU A 33 12.76 -15.73 8.51
CA GLU A 33 12.34 -16.80 9.41
C GLU A 33 10.82 -16.79 9.68
N ILE A 34 10.22 -15.62 9.94
CA ILE A 34 8.77 -15.47 10.16
C ILE A 34 7.97 -15.94 8.96
N SER A 35 8.53 -15.73 7.77
CA SER A 35 7.82 -16.06 6.56
C SER A 35 7.98 -17.52 6.13
N GLU A 36 9.16 -18.10 6.26
CA GLU A 36 9.42 -19.47 5.80
C GLU A 36 9.08 -20.53 6.84
N TYR A 37 9.21 -20.22 8.13
CA TYR A 37 9.12 -21.19 9.20
C TYR A 37 7.97 -20.89 10.15
N GLN A 38 7.51 -21.93 10.86
CA GLN A 38 6.44 -21.80 11.85
C GLN A 38 6.94 -21.39 13.23
N TRP A 39 8.22 -21.61 13.55
CA TRP A 39 8.77 -21.34 14.90
C TRP A 39 8.45 -19.95 15.46
N PRO A 40 8.38 -18.85 14.67
CA PRO A 40 8.08 -17.53 15.24
C PRO A 40 6.67 -17.40 15.80
N ASP A 41 5.73 -18.24 15.37
CA ASP A 41 4.40 -18.32 15.98
C ASP A 41 4.41 -19.04 17.33
N TYR A 42 5.35 -19.97 17.50
CA TYR A 42 5.52 -20.77 18.71
C TYR A 42 6.57 -20.21 19.68
N PHE A 43 7.22 -19.09 19.34
CA PHE A 43 8.36 -18.58 20.11
C PHE A 43 8.00 -18.23 21.55
N ALA A 44 6.84 -17.59 21.80
CA ALA A 44 6.40 -17.28 23.16
C ALA A 44 6.14 -18.56 23.99
N HIS A 45 5.54 -19.58 23.38
CA HIS A 45 5.31 -20.88 24.03
C HIS A 45 6.65 -21.55 24.38
N TRP A 46 7.61 -21.54 23.44
CA TRP A 46 8.95 -22.05 23.66
C TRP A 46 9.65 -21.32 24.81
N ALA A 47 9.59 -19.98 24.83
CA ALA A 47 10.24 -19.16 25.85
C ALA A 47 9.71 -19.46 27.27
N LEU A 48 8.39 -19.63 27.42
CA LEU A 48 7.76 -19.99 28.69
C LEU A 48 8.06 -21.44 29.12
N GLY A 49 8.11 -22.38 28.16
CA GLY A 49 8.46 -23.78 28.42
C GLY A 49 9.91 -23.93 28.89
N HIS A 50 10.84 -23.20 28.29
CA HIS A 50 12.28 -23.26 28.56
C HIS A 50 12.74 -22.28 29.65
N ARG A 51 11.82 -21.59 30.32
CA ARG A 51 12.10 -20.56 31.34
C ARG A 51 13.05 -19.44 30.85
N ALA A 52 12.96 -19.11 29.56
CA ALA A 52 13.83 -18.14 28.88
C ALA A 52 13.23 -16.72 28.83
N GLN A 53 12.07 -16.49 29.46
CA GLN A 53 11.35 -15.21 29.41
C GLN A 53 12.14 -14.04 30.01
N ASN A 54 12.98 -14.28 31.01
CA ASN A 54 13.74 -13.22 31.69
C ASN A 54 14.97 -12.72 30.89
N LEU A 55 15.28 -13.35 29.76
CA LEU A 55 16.44 -12.97 28.97
C LEU A 55 16.13 -11.72 28.10
N PRO A 56 17.00 -10.70 28.06
CA PRO A 56 16.75 -9.46 27.31
C PRO A 56 16.45 -9.68 25.82
N HIS A 57 17.16 -10.61 25.18
CA HIS A 57 16.94 -10.95 23.76
C HIS A 57 15.62 -11.65 23.49
N THR A 58 15.01 -12.30 24.50
CA THR A 58 13.69 -12.94 24.36
C THR A 58 12.60 -11.88 24.19
N LEU A 59 12.62 -10.85 25.05
CA LEU A 59 11.70 -9.72 24.92
C LEU A 59 11.90 -8.99 23.59
N ALA A 60 13.16 -8.75 23.20
CA ALA A 60 13.49 -8.12 21.92
C ALA A 60 12.91 -8.90 20.74
N LEU A 61 13.15 -10.21 20.69
CA LEU A 61 12.68 -11.06 19.60
C LEU A 61 11.16 -11.17 19.55
N GLN A 62 10.48 -11.41 20.68
CA GLN A 62 9.02 -11.47 20.72
C GLN A 62 8.38 -10.14 20.31
N SER A 63 8.96 -9.02 20.74
CA SER A 63 8.47 -7.68 20.36
C SER A 63 8.63 -7.46 18.85
N ALA A 64 9.74 -7.87 18.25
CA ALA A 64 9.96 -7.76 16.81
C ALA A 64 9.01 -8.66 16.00
N ILE A 65 8.70 -9.87 16.49
CA ILE A 65 7.69 -10.76 15.90
C ILE A 65 6.31 -10.10 15.94
N ASN A 66 5.91 -9.51 17.08
CA ASN A 66 4.64 -8.80 17.22
C ASN A 66 4.55 -7.59 16.28
N VAL A 67 5.61 -6.78 16.20
CA VAL A 67 5.68 -5.66 15.24
C VAL A 67 5.51 -6.16 13.82
N PHE A 68 6.18 -7.25 13.43
CA PHE A 68 6.03 -7.81 12.09
C PHE A 68 4.59 -8.23 11.81
N LYS A 69 3.96 -9.00 12.72
CA LYS A 69 2.57 -9.48 12.55
C LYS A 69 1.59 -8.32 12.41
N LEU A 70 1.64 -7.37 13.35
CA LEU A 70 0.77 -6.20 13.35
C LEU A 70 0.99 -5.32 12.12
N SER A 71 2.25 -5.06 11.77
CA SER A 71 2.57 -4.26 10.58
C SER A 71 2.23 -4.96 9.26
N TYR A 72 2.24 -6.30 9.24
CA TYR A 72 1.78 -7.10 8.11
C TYR A 72 0.26 -7.04 7.95
N GLU A 73 -0.50 -7.17 9.04
CA GLU A 73 -1.97 -7.02 9.03
C GLU A 73 -2.39 -5.61 8.61
N LEU A 74 -1.66 -4.60 9.07
CA LEU A 74 -1.82 -3.22 8.63
C LEU A 74 -1.38 -2.99 7.18
N GLY A 75 -0.81 -4.00 6.50
CA GLY A 75 -0.33 -3.90 5.12
C GLY A 75 0.87 -2.98 4.93
N LEU A 76 1.65 -2.70 5.96
CA LEU A 76 2.82 -1.82 5.85
C LEU A 76 3.91 -2.46 5.00
N ALA A 77 4.67 -1.67 4.26
CA ALA A 77 5.66 -2.18 3.30
C ALA A 77 6.90 -2.80 3.95
N THR A 78 7.55 -3.73 3.26
CA THR A 78 8.73 -4.48 3.76
C THR A 78 9.83 -3.58 4.36
N PRO A 79 10.29 -2.50 3.70
CA PRO A 79 11.30 -1.61 4.31
C PRO A 79 10.80 -0.93 5.59
N PHE A 80 9.52 -0.57 5.64
CA PHE A 80 8.90 0.09 6.79
C PHE A 80 8.74 -0.89 7.96
N ARG A 81 8.27 -2.12 7.70
CA ARG A 81 8.20 -3.19 8.72
C ARG A 81 9.56 -3.46 9.34
N ARG A 82 10.61 -3.55 8.53
CA ARG A 82 12.00 -3.71 9.00
C ARG A 82 12.46 -2.54 9.87
N LEU A 83 12.11 -1.30 9.52
CA LEU A 83 12.41 -0.12 10.34
C LEU A 83 11.69 -0.14 11.68
N LEU A 84 10.41 -0.53 11.73
CA LEU A 84 9.66 -0.67 12.99
C LEU A 84 10.23 -1.81 13.85
N MET A 85 10.57 -2.95 13.23
CA MET A 85 11.25 -4.05 13.93
C MET A 85 12.61 -3.58 14.47
N THR A 86 13.36 -2.79 13.70
CA THR A 86 14.64 -2.22 14.13
C THR A 86 14.43 -1.28 15.31
N ALA A 87 13.39 -0.43 15.26
CA ALA A 87 13.05 0.49 16.34
C ALA A 87 12.72 -0.27 17.64
N VAL A 88 11.90 -1.32 17.58
CA VAL A 88 11.55 -2.09 18.78
C VAL A 88 12.75 -2.82 19.36
N LEU A 89 13.62 -3.38 18.50
CA LEU A 89 14.86 -4.02 18.94
C LEU A 89 15.78 -3.03 19.66
N ILE A 90 15.96 -1.82 19.10
CA ILE A 90 16.76 -0.76 19.73
C ILE A 90 16.17 -0.36 21.08
N ARG A 91 14.84 -0.24 21.20
CA ARG A 91 14.16 0.12 22.46
C ARG A 91 14.28 -0.94 23.55
N THR A 92 14.54 -2.19 23.17
CA THR A 92 14.75 -3.31 24.11
C THR A 92 16.19 -3.50 24.53
N LEU A 93 17.15 -2.75 23.95
CA LEU A 93 18.54 -2.85 24.35
C LEU A 93 18.75 -2.30 25.77
N PRO A 94 19.63 -2.92 26.56
CA PRO A 94 19.99 -2.43 27.90
C PRO A 94 20.80 -1.12 27.85
N THR A 95 21.52 -0.87 26.74
CA THR A 95 22.34 0.33 26.54
C THR A 95 21.83 1.15 25.36
N HIS A 96 21.84 2.47 25.51
CA HIS A 96 21.49 3.38 24.42
C HIS A 96 22.55 3.34 23.31
N LEU A 97 22.10 3.09 22.07
CA LEU A 97 22.93 3.19 20.88
C LEU A 97 23.32 4.65 20.61
N SER A 98 24.62 4.95 20.64
CA SER A 98 25.17 6.27 20.30
C SER A 98 25.07 6.62 18.81
N ASN A 99 24.94 5.61 17.93
CA ASN A 99 25.02 5.74 16.46
C ASN A 99 23.68 5.49 15.72
N THR A 100 22.53 5.77 16.33
CA THR A 100 21.20 5.57 15.70
C THR A 100 21.00 6.40 14.42
N ASN A 101 21.71 7.53 14.29
CA ASN A 101 21.54 8.47 13.17
C ASN A 101 22.11 7.98 11.83
N ARG A 102 22.85 6.86 11.80
CA ARG A 102 23.43 6.32 10.55
C ARG A 102 22.37 5.89 9.53
N LEU A 103 21.17 5.49 9.97
CA LEU A 103 20.08 5.11 9.08
C LEU A 103 19.29 6.31 8.54
N LYS A 104 19.50 7.54 9.05
CA LYS A 104 18.83 8.80 8.65
C LYS A 104 17.31 8.66 8.40
N SER A 105 16.62 7.84 9.20
CA SER A 105 15.19 7.54 9.03
C SER A 105 14.35 8.32 10.04
N GLU A 106 13.47 9.20 9.54
CA GLU A 106 12.51 9.95 10.37
C GLU A 106 11.58 9.03 11.16
N VAL A 107 11.20 7.89 10.57
CA VAL A 107 10.35 6.88 11.23
C VAL A 107 11.09 6.28 12.42
N LEU A 108 12.36 5.92 12.22
CA LEU A 108 13.19 5.38 13.30
C LEU A 108 13.37 6.40 14.42
N HIS A 109 13.65 7.66 14.07
CA HIS A 109 13.73 8.76 15.03
C HIS A 109 12.42 8.91 15.84
N ALA A 110 11.28 9.00 15.15
CA ALA A 110 9.97 9.16 15.79
C ALA A 110 9.62 7.99 16.74
N CYS A 111 10.08 6.77 16.44
CA CYS A 111 9.86 5.62 17.30
C CYS A 111 10.75 5.61 18.57
N LEU A 112 11.90 6.29 18.55
CA LEU A 112 12.90 6.25 19.61
C LEU A 112 12.77 7.40 20.63
N HIS A 113 12.22 8.55 20.23
CA HIS A 113 12.10 9.71 21.12
C HIS A 113 10.82 9.65 21.98
N LYS A 114 10.99 9.40 23.29
CA LYS A 114 9.90 9.34 24.29
C LYS A 114 9.39 10.70 24.80
N LYS A 115 10.03 11.82 24.45
CA LYS A 115 9.75 13.15 25.02
C LYS A 115 9.03 14.06 24.03
N GLU A 116 7.88 13.64 23.50
CA GLU A 116 7.05 14.47 22.64
C GLU A 116 5.63 14.54 23.20
N ARG A 117 4.96 15.69 23.10
CA ARG A 117 3.57 15.85 23.58
C ARG A 117 2.57 15.03 22.78
N ARG A 118 2.91 14.68 21.53
CA ARG A 118 2.16 13.78 20.66
C ARG A 118 3.16 12.99 19.84
N HIS A 119 3.08 11.67 19.93
CA HIS A 119 3.95 10.79 19.16
C HIS A 119 3.35 10.43 17.81
N HIS A 120 4.21 10.15 16.84
CA HIS A 120 3.83 9.57 15.56
C HIS A 120 3.21 8.17 15.77
N TYR A 121 2.24 7.75 14.96
CA TYR A 121 1.56 6.44 15.10
C TYR A 121 2.53 5.24 15.17
N ALA A 122 3.67 5.34 14.46
CA ALA A 122 4.73 4.33 14.49
C ALA A 122 5.30 4.10 15.90
N TYR A 123 5.36 5.14 16.74
CA TYR A 123 5.74 5.02 18.14
C TYR A 123 4.76 4.15 18.91
N TYR A 124 3.45 4.43 18.80
CA TYR A 124 2.41 3.69 19.51
C TYR A 124 2.33 2.23 19.06
N LEU A 125 2.53 1.96 17.77
CA LEU A 125 2.63 0.59 17.25
C LEU A 125 3.80 -0.18 17.87
N VAL A 126 4.99 0.44 17.90
CA VAL A 126 6.20 -0.14 18.49
C VAL A 126 6.03 -0.32 20.00
N ASP A 127 5.43 0.66 20.69
CA ASP A 127 5.17 0.63 22.12
C ASP A 127 4.15 -0.46 22.50
N TRP A 128 3.04 -0.52 21.76
CA TRP A 128 2.03 -1.59 21.89
C TRP A 128 2.66 -2.97 21.74
N SER A 129 3.49 -3.17 20.70
CA SER A 129 4.12 -4.46 20.44
C SER A 129 5.08 -4.90 21.56
N LEU A 130 5.74 -3.94 22.19
CA LEU A 130 6.60 -4.15 23.37
C LEU A 130 5.77 -4.55 24.59
N HIS A 131 4.67 -3.84 24.88
CA HIS A 131 3.76 -4.16 25.98
C HIS A 131 3.05 -5.50 25.78
N LEU A 132 2.61 -5.78 24.57
CA LEU A 132 2.03 -7.06 24.18
C LEU A 132 3.03 -8.22 24.38
N ALA A 133 4.30 -8.02 24.01
CA ALA A 133 5.34 -9.03 24.22
C ALA A 133 5.59 -9.30 25.71
N ARG A 134 5.61 -8.27 26.55
CA ARG A 134 5.69 -8.43 28.01
C ARG A 134 4.52 -9.24 28.56
N TYR A 135 3.31 -8.97 28.08
CA TYR A 135 2.11 -9.70 28.46
C TYR A 135 2.18 -11.18 28.05
N GLN A 136 2.54 -11.46 26.80
CA GLN A 136 2.68 -12.82 26.26
C GLN A 136 3.78 -13.63 26.98
N LEU A 137 4.86 -12.98 27.41
CA LEU A 137 5.96 -13.60 28.13
C LEU A 137 5.75 -13.67 29.65
N ALA A 138 4.57 -13.28 30.15
CA ALA A 138 4.26 -13.20 31.58
C ALA A 138 5.23 -12.31 32.38
N LEU A 139 5.78 -11.28 31.73
CA LEU A 139 6.63 -10.23 32.31
C LEU A 139 5.85 -8.95 32.63
N ASP A 140 4.59 -8.86 32.20
CA ASP A 140 3.75 -7.71 32.45
C ASP A 140 3.44 -7.64 33.95
N GLY A 141 3.73 -6.49 34.55
CA GLY A 141 3.54 -6.25 35.98
C GLY A 141 2.07 -6.01 36.33
N LYS A 142 1.80 -5.08 37.25
CA LYS A 142 0.46 -4.69 37.71
C LYS A 142 -0.42 -4.10 36.59
N GLY A 143 -0.88 -4.93 35.64
CA GLY A 143 -1.90 -4.56 34.63
C GLY A 143 -1.49 -3.42 33.69
N THR A 144 -0.21 -3.28 33.36
CA THR A 144 0.31 -2.20 32.50
C THR A 144 -0.34 -2.20 31.12
N LEU A 145 -0.59 -3.37 30.52
CA LEU A 145 -1.33 -3.45 29.26
C LEU A 145 -2.80 -3.02 29.41
N ASN A 146 -3.45 -3.36 30.53
CA ASN A 146 -4.83 -2.92 30.80
C ASN A 146 -4.91 -1.40 31.01
N GLN A 147 -3.88 -0.78 31.60
CA GLN A 147 -3.81 0.68 31.75
C GLN A 147 -3.74 1.38 30.39
N LEU A 148 -3.07 0.80 29.39
CA LEU A 148 -3.05 1.35 28.03
C LEU A 148 -4.42 1.29 27.35
N LEU A 149 -5.22 0.27 27.68
CA LEU A 149 -6.54 0.03 27.09
C LEU A 149 -7.68 0.75 27.81
N ILE A 150 -7.47 1.24 29.03
CA ILE A 150 -8.53 1.89 29.83
C ILE A 150 -8.15 3.32 30.23
N GLY A 151 -6.87 3.68 30.11
CA GLY A 151 -6.32 4.98 30.50
C GLY A 151 -6.44 6.07 29.45
N GLU A 152 -5.75 7.19 29.70
CA GLU A 152 -5.80 8.42 28.90
C GLU A 152 -5.41 8.24 27.42
N HIS A 153 -4.62 7.21 27.12
CA HIS A 153 -4.15 6.90 25.75
C HIS A 153 -4.93 5.78 25.04
N HIS A 154 -6.13 5.44 25.54
CA HIS A 154 -6.96 4.38 24.96
C HIS A 154 -7.17 4.55 23.45
N LEU A 155 -7.41 5.78 22.98
CA LEU A 155 -7.70 6.05 21.57
C LEU A 155 -6.51 5.72 20.66
N GLU A 156 -5.28 5.87 21.17
CA GLU A 156 -4.06 5.57 20.45
C GLU A 156 -3.73 4.08 20.41
N TYR A 157 -4.09 3.32 21.46
CA TYR A 157 -3.75 1.89 21.57
C TYR A 157 -4.86 0.93 21.14
N TRP A 158 -6.13 1.33 21.23
CA TRP A 158 -7.28 0.49 20.90
C TRP A 158 -7.25 -0.11 19.48
N PRO A 159 -6.91 0.66 18.42
CA PRO A 159 -6.84 0.10 17.07
C PRO A 159 -5.84 -1.05 16.94
N TYR A 160 -4.71 -0.99 17.67
CA TYR A 160 -3.71 -2.05 17.64
C TYR A 160 -4.15 -3.28 18.44
N ALA A 161 -4.92 -3.08 19.51
CA ALA A 161 -5.49 -4.15 20.30
C ALA A 161 -6.62 -4.88 19.57
N GLU A 162 -7.39 -4.17 18.73
CA GLU A 162 -8.42 -4.80 17.90
C GLU A 162 -7.81 -5.73 16.83
N LEU A 163 -6.72 -5.28 16.21
CA LEU A 163 -5.97 -6.04 15.21
C LEU A 163 -5.18 -7.19 15.84
N SER A 164 -4.39 -6.89 16.87
CA SER A 164 -3.58 -7.87 17.60
C SER A 164 -4.06 -7.99 19.03
N ARG A 165 -5.12 -8.80 19.21
CA ARG A 165 -5.75 -9.00 20.52
C ARG A 165 -4.76 -9.59 21.51
N PRO A 166 -4.66 -9.03 22.73
CA PRO A 166 -3.83 -9.60 23.77
C PRO A 166 -4.38 -10.98 24.15
N TYR A 167 -3.53 -12.00 24.07
CA TYR A 167 -3.85 -13.35 24.49
C TYR A 167 -2.80 -13.84 25.48
N ARG A 168 -3.22 -14.66 26.44
CA ARG A 168 -2.29 -15.36 27.31
C ARG A 168 -1.77 -16.59 26.59
N VAL A 169 -0.45 -16.74 26.61
CA VAL A 169 0.23 -17.87 26.00
C VAL A 169 0.15 -19.05 26.97
N GLU A 170 -0.52 -20.11 26.56
CA GLU A 170 -0.57 -21.36 27.32
C GLU A 170 0.73 -22.16 27.14
N LYS A 171 1.13 -22.94 28.15
CA LYS A 171 2.30 -23.82 28.01
C LYS A 171 1.93 -25.01 27.14
N LEU A 172 2.62 -25.17 26.02
CA LEU A 172 2.50 -26.35 25.15
C LEU A 172 3.44 -27.46 25.63
N THR A 173 3.05 -28.72 25.41
CA THR A 173 3.93 -29.88 25.64
C THR A 173 5.05 -29.94 24.60
N ASN A 174 6.22 -30.42 25.00
CA ASN A 174 7.40 -30.51 24.12
C ASN A 174 7.13 -31.35 22.86
N GLU A 175 6.27 -32.36 22.96
CA GLU A 175 5.86 -33.23 21.83
C GLU A 175 5.20 -32.46 20.67
N HIS A 176 4.47 -31.38 20.95
CA HIS A 176 3.83 -30.54 19.93
C HIS A 176 4.75 -29.41 19.46
N LEU A 177 5.64 -28.94 20.34
CA LEU A 177 6.49 -27.79 20.10
C LEU A 177 7.65 -28.12 19.14
N GLU A 178 8.40 -29.18 19.41
CA GLU A 178 9.62 -29.53 18.65
C GLU A 178 9.37 -29.74 17.15
N PRO A 179 8.30 -30.46 16.71
CA PRO A 179 7.99 -30.58 15.29
C PRO A 179 7.65 -29.23 14.64
N ALA A 180 6.90 -28.38 15.35
CA ALA A 180 6.47 -27.07 14.85
C ALA A 180 7.64 -26.08 14.71
N LEU A 181 8.69 -26.21 15.53
CA LEU A 181 9.89 -25.39 15.43
C LEU A 181 10.72 -25.64 14.16
N GLN A 182 10.55 -26.81 13.52
CA GLN A 182 11.30 -27.20 12.32
C GLN A 182 10.44 -27.17 11.05
N HIS A 183 9.12 -27.12 11.19
CA HIS A 183 8.21 -27.20 10.05
C HIS A 183 8.24 -25.91 9.21
N LYS A 184 8.48 -26.08 7.91
CA LYS A 184 8.33 -25.00 6.93
C LYS A 184 6.85 -24.74 6.68
N ARG A 185 6.47 -23.47 6.49
CA ARG A 185 5.11 -23.12 6.09
C ARG A 185 4.85 -23.67 4.69
N ALA A 186 3.66 -24.23 4.47
CA ALA A 186 3.21 -24.70 3.15
C ALA A 186 3.20 -23.57 2.10
N THR A 187 2.99 -22.33 2.54
CA THR A 187 3.13 -21.10 1.76
C THR A 187 3.76 -20.03 2.65
N PRO A 188 4.89 -19.43 2.26
CA PRO A 188 5.53 -18.46 3.11
C PRO A 188 4.76 -17.14 3.13
N ALA A 189 4.71 -16.47 4.28
CA ALA A 189 3.80 -15.34 4.52
C ALA A 189 4.04 -14.13 3.58
N TYR A 190 5.26 -13.93 3.06
CA TYR A 190 5.54 -12.89 2.05
C TYR A 190 5.14 -13.32 0.63
N LEU A 191 5.02 -14.63 0.36
CA LEU A 191 4.37 -15.17 -0.82
C LEU A 191 2.88 -15.34 -0.55
N ASN A 192 2.22 -14.26 -0.11
CA ASN A 192 0.89 -14.03 -0.65
C ASN A 192 1.09 -13.69 -2.12
N ASN A 193 1.24 -14.78 -2.88
CA ASN A 193 1.55 -14.85 -4.28
C ASN A 193 0.84 -13.72 -5.00
N SER A 194 1.63 -12.94 -5.76
CA SER A 194 1.18 -12.13 -6.87
C SER A 194 -0.23 -12.52 -7.28
N VAL A 195 -1.22 -11.68 -7.01
CA VAL A 195 -2.54 -11.90 -7.59
C VAL A 195 -2.35 -11.66 -9.05
N LYS A 196 -1.96 -12.72 -9.75
CA LYS A 196 -1.98 -12.78 -11.20
C LYS A 196 -3.40 -12.37 -11.55
N PRO A 197 -3.60 -11.38 -12.43
CA PRO A 197 -4.94 -10.90 -12.76
C PRO A 197 -5.82 -12.10 -13.07
N PRO A 198 -7.08 -12.14 -12.61
CA PRO A 198 -7.87 -13.35 -12.44
C PRO A 198 -7.91 -14.14 -13.75
N LYS A 199 -6.98 -15.09 -13.91
CA LYS A 199 -6.68 -15.69 -15.22
C LYS A 199 -7.88 -16.46 -15.74
N THR A 200 -8.64 -17.06 -14.83
CA THR A 200 -9.89 -17.77 -15.09
C THR A 200 -10.95 -16.81 -15.65
N LEU A 201 -11.16 -15.67 -14.99
CA LEU A 201 -12.08 -14.62 -15.45
C LEU A 201 -11.65 -14.05 -16.81
N LEU A 202 -10.37 -13.69 -16.96
CA LEU A 202 -9.85 -13.13 -18.21
C LEU A 202 -9.95 -14.12 -19.37
N LYS A 203 -9.68 -15.41 -19.13
CA LYS A 203 -9.89 -16.47 -20.14
C LYS A 203 -11.36 -16.62 -20.51
N ALA A 204 -12.26 -16.59 -19.53
CA ALA A 204 -13.71 -16.69 -19.77
C ALA A 204 -14.23 -15.48 -20.57
N ILE A 205 -13.81 -14.26 -20.23
CA ILE A 205 -14.14 -13.04 -20.98
C ILE A 205 -13.61 -13.12 -22.41
N LYS A 206 -12.37 -13.61 -22.60
CA LYS A 206 -11.77 -13.78 -23.93
C LYS A 206 -12.61 -14.74 -24.79
N ARG A 207 -12.91 -15.93 -24.27
CA ARG A 207 -13.65 -16.96 -24.98
C ARG A 207 -15.08 -16.55 -25.35
N PHE A 208 -15.77 -15.89 -24.42
CA PHE A 208 -17.11 -15.37 -24.67
C PHE A 208 -17.12 -14.30 -25.76
N ALA A 209 -16.15 -13.37 -25.73
CA ALA A 209 -16.04 -12.33 -26.73
C ALA A 209 -15.58 -12.84 -28.12
N ASP A 210 -14.86 -13.96 -28.15
CA ASP A 210 -14.48 -14.65 -29.40
C ASP A 210 -15.62 -15.57 -29.91
N GLY A 211 -16.80 -15.58 -29.25
CA GLY A 211 -17.98 -16.36 -29.63
C GLY A 211 -17.88 -17.86 -29.33
N THR A 212 -16.86 -18.28 -28.59
CA THR A 212 -16.50 -19.70 -28.39
C THR A 212 -17.12 -20.35 -27.15
N ASP A 213 -17.67 -19.57 -26.21
CA ASP A 213 -18.14 -20.07 -24.92
C ASP A 213 -19.36 -19.28 -24.40
N SER A 214 -20.07 -19.83 -23.42
CA SER A 214 -21.27 -19.26 -22.82
C SER A 214 -20.95 -18.20 -21.74
N LEU A 215 -21.97 -17.49 -21.27
CA LEU A 215 -21.83 -16.49 -20.19
C LEU A 215 -21.57 -17.14 -18.81
N THR A 216 -21.92 -18.42 -18.64
CA THR A 216 -21.90 -19.14 -17.36
C THR A 216 -20.51 -19.18 -16.69
N PRO A 217 -19.39 -19.48 -17.40
CA PRO A 217 -18.06 -19.47 -16.82
C PRO A 217 -17.60 -18.09 -16.34
N ILE A 218 -18.05 -17.01 -16.97
CA ILE A 218 -17.77 -15.64 -16.52
C ILE A 218 -18.44 -15.40 -15.17
N ILE A 219 -19.73 -15.72 -15.05
CA ILE A 219 -20.48 -15.50 -13.82
C ILE A 219 -19.91 -16.34 -12.67
N ALA A 220 -19.60 -17.62 -12.92
CA ALA A 220 -18.97 -18.48 -11.93
C ALA A 220 -17.62 -17.91 -11.43
N ALA A 221 -16.80 -17.38 -12.35
CA ALA A 221 -15.53 -16.76 -11.99
C ALA A 221 -15.70 -15.45 -11.18
N ILE A 222 -16.74 -14.67 -11.45
CA ILE A 222 -17.06 -13.46 -10.65
C ILE A 222 -17.57 -13.87 -9.26
N GLU A 223 -18.41 -14.89 -9.16
CA GLU A 223 -18.99 -15.34 -7.89
C GLU A 223 -17.96 -15.93 -6.92
N GLN A 224 -16.89 -16.53 -7.45
CA GLN A 224 -15.72 -16.95 -6.66
C GLN A 224 -14.94 -15.78 -6.04
N GLN A 225 -15.18 -14.52 -6.46
CA GLN A 225 -14.46 -13.34 -5.98
C GLN A 225 -15.44 -12.29 -5.41
N PRO A 226 -15.66 -12.25 -4.09
CA PRO A 226 -16.65 -11.36 -3.46
C PRO A 226 -16.44 -9.88 -3.77
N SER A 227 -15.20 -9.42 -3.91
CA SER A 227 -14.83 -8.04 -4.27
C SER A 227 -15.35 -7.66 -5.66
N LEU A 228 -15.10 -8.51 -6.66
CA LEU A 228 -15.56 -8.30 -8.03
C LEU A 228 -17.09 -8.34 -8.13
N ARG A 229 -17.71 -9.28 -7.39
CA ARG A 229 -19.17 -9.36 -7.29
C ARG A 229 -19.76 -8.07 -6.74
N LYS A 230 -19.24 -7.57 -5.61
CA LYS A 230 -19.70 -6.32 -4.99
C LYS A 230 -19.56 -5.14 -5.95
N ALA A 231 -18.40 -4.97 -6.60
CA ALA A 231 -18.16 -3.89 -7.54
C ALA A 231 -19.12 -3.91 -8.74
N LEU A 232 -19.39 -5.09 -9.29
CA LEU A 232 -20.33 -5.24 -10.40
C LEU A 232 -21.76 -4.87 -10.00
N HIS A 233 -22.22 -5.36 -8.85
CA HIS A 233 -23.56 -5.05 -8.33
C HIS A 233 -23.70 -3.57 -7.99
N GLN A 234 -22.67 -2.96 -7.43
CA GLN A 234 -22.66 -1.53 -7.10
C GLN A 234 -22.73 -0.67 -8.37
N ALA A 235 -21.89 -0.96 -9.38
CA ALA A 235 -21.94 -0.25 -10.65
C ALA A 235 -23.29 -0.42 -11.37
N ALA A 236 -23.92 -1.59 -11.27
CA ALA A 236 -25.25 -1.81 -11.83
C ALA A 236 -26.31 -0.96 -11.10
N ARG A 237 -26.25 -0.87 -9.76
CA ARG A 237 -27.15 -0.04 -8.94
C ARG A 237 -27.00 1.44 -9.24
N GLU A 238 -25.78 1.95 -9.37
CA GLU A 238 -25.53 3.35 -9.73
C GLU A 238 -26.15 3.72 -11.09
N HIS A 239 -26.21 2.78 -12.02
CA HIS A 239 -26.79 2.97 -13.34
C HIS A 239 -28.29 2.67 -13.43
N ALA A 240 -28.91 2.12 -12.39
CA ALA A 240 -30.31 1.74 -12.40
C ALA A 240 -31.11 2.58 -11.40
N GLN A 241 -32.13 3.27 -11.89
CA GLN A 241 -33.12 3.94 -11.04
C GLN A 241 -34.20 2.96 -10.50
N VAL A 242 -34.03 1.65 -10.71
CA VAL A 242 -35.05 0.61 -10.48
C VAL A 242 -34.52 -0.52 -9.60
N ALA A 243 -35.45 -1.27 -9.00
CA ALA A 243 -35.34 -2.39 -8.04
C ALA A 243 -34.00 -3.18 -7.96
N PRO A 244 -33.65 -3.72 -6.78
CA PRO A 244 -32.35 -4.36 -6.54
C PRO A 244 -32.10 -5.60 -7.42
N PHE A 245 -30.90 -5.67 -7.99
CA PHE A 245 -30.44 -6.81 -8.79
C PHE A 245 -30.36 -8.10 -7.97
N LYS A 246 -31.12 -9.12 -8.37
CA LYS A 246 -31.23 -10.42 -7.69
C LYS A 246 -30.02 -11.35 -7.88
N SER A 247 -29.24 -11.20 -8.96
CA SER A 247 -28.13 -12.10 -9.28
C SER A 247 -26.98 -11.39 -10.00
N THR A 248 -25.77 -11.97 -9.93
CA THR A 248 -24.58 -11.50 -10.63
C THR A 248 -24.79 -11.52 -12.14
N LYS A 249 -25.48 -12.53 -12.66
CA LYS A 249 -25.87 -12.64 -14.07
C LYS A 249 -26.74 -11.47 -14.51
N HIS A 250 -27.72 -11.08 -13.71
CA HIS A 250 -28.60 -9.96 -14.02
C HIS A 250 -27.83 -8.64 -14.05
N ALA A 251 -27.00 -8.38 -13.04
CA ALA A 251 -26.15 -7.17 -13.00
C ALA A 251 -25.18 -7.09 -14.18
N TYR A 252 -24.57 -8.22 -14.56
CA TYR A 252 -23.65 -8.29 -15.71
C TYR A 252 -24.36 -7.98 -17.04
N LEU A 253 -25.52 -8.60 -17.26
CA LEU A 253 -26.30 -8.40 -18.48
C LEU A 253 -26.81 -6.96 -18.59
N TYR A 254 -27.25 -6.36 -17.48
CA TYR A 254 -27.71 -4.97 -17.44
C TYR A 254 -26.60 -3.98 -17.84
N LEU A 255 -25.41 -4.15 -17.28
CA LEU A 255 -24.26 -3.29 -17.61
C LEU A 255 -23.75 -3.52 -19.05
N GLY A 256 -23.92 -4.73 -19.56
CA GLY A 256 -23.34 -5.17 -20.82
C GLY A 256 -21.84 -5.49 -20.70
N ALA A 257 -21.33 -6.32 -21.61
CA ALA A 257 -20.00 -6.90 -21.53
C ALA A 257 -18.86 -5.85 -21.47
N GLN A 258 -18.97 -4.77 -22.24
CA GLN A 258 -17.93 -3.74 -22.29
C GLN A 258 -17.82 -2.94 -20.99
N ARG A 259 -18.96 -2.51 -20.40
CA ARG A 259 -18.94 -1.76 -19.14
C ARG A 259 -18.59 -2.65 -17.96
N ALA A 260 -19.16 -3.87 -17.92
CA ALA A 260 -18.81 -4.87 -16.92
C ALA A 260 -17.31 -5.18 -16.92
N SER A 261 -16.69 -5.34 -18.10
CA SER A 261 -15.23 -5.55 -18.21
C SER A 261 -14.43 -4.41 -17.57
N ARG A 262 -14.80 -3.15 -17.82
CA ARG A 262 -14.11 -1.98 -17.24
C ARG A 262 -14.27 -1.90 -15.73
N VAL A 263 -15.46 -2.20 -15.21
CA VAL A 263 -15.74 -2.25 -13.76
C VAL A 263 -14.94 -3.36 -13.09
N LEU A 264 -14.94 -4.56 -13.68
CA LEU A 264 -14.18 -5.70 -13.19
C LEU A 264 -12.66 -5.44 -13.26
N ALA A 265 -12.19 -4.77 -14.32
CA ALA A 265 -10.81 -4.33 -14.44
C ALA A 265 -10.41 -3.40 -13.30
N SER A 266 -11.22 -2.36 -13.07
CA SER A 266 -10.98 -1.39 -12.00
C SER A 266 -10.99 -2.05 -10.62
N ALA A 267 -11.97 -2.92 -10.33
CA ALA A 267 -12.06 -3.63 -9.06
C ALA A 267 -10.89 -4.61 -8.86
N SER A 268 -10.51 -5.35 -9.90
CA SER A 268 -9.37 -6.27 -9.86
C SER A 268 -8.06 -5.52 -9.66
N LEU A 269 -7.89 -4.35 -10.29
CA LEU A 269 -6.71 -3.52 -10.12
C LEU A 269 -6.67 -2.88 -8.73
N GLN A 270 -7.79 -2.39 -8.21
CA GLN A 270 -7.86 -1.86 -6.85
C GLN A 270 -7.40 -2.92 -5.84
N GLN A 271 -7.93 -4.14 -5.95
CA GLN A 271 -7.52 -5.26 -5.11
C GLN A 271 -6.02 -5.59 -5.24
N HIS A 272 -5.44 -5.39 -6.42
CA HIS A 272 -4.02 -5.56 -6.64
C HIS A 272 -3.21 -4.45 -5.94
N LEU A 273 -3.63 -3.20 -6.06
CA LEU A 273 -3.00 -2.06 -5.39
C LEU A 273 -3.06 -2.22 -3.86
N ASP A 274 -4.22 -2.53 -3.29
CA ASP A 274 -4.42 -2.66 -1.84
C ASP A 274 -3.50 -3.72 -1.20
N ARG A 275 -3.11 -4.73 -1.99
CA ARG A 275 -2.24 -5.84 -1.57
C ARG A 275 -0.76 -5.56 -1.78
N HIS A 276 -0.38 -4.82 -2.82
CA HIS A 276 1.01 -4.48 -3.13
C HIS A 276 1.39 -3.12 -2.51
N ARG A 277 1.64 -3.13 -1.20
CA ARG A 277 1.98 -1.90 -0.47
C ARG A 277 3.50 -1.64 -0.48
N ILE A 278 3.87 -0.49 -1.03
CA ILE A 278 5.21 0.13 -0.96
C ILE A 278 5.28 1.11 0.23
N PRO A 279 6.48 1.52 0.72
CA PRO A 279 6.55 2.39 1.90
C PRO A 279 5.80 3.72 1.72
N LEU A 280 5.74 4.21 0.48
CA LEU A 280 5.01 5.43 0.09
C LEU A 280 3.59 5.14 -0.43
N HIS A 281 3.01 3.98 -0.16
CA HIS A 281 1.75 3.55 -0.78
C HIS A 281 0.59 4.51 -0.48
N GLU A 282 0.46 4.93 0.78
CA GLU A 282 -0.55 5.89 1.22
C GLU A 282 -0.44 7.22 0.47
N SER A 283 0.78 7.76 0.44
CA SER A 283 1.08 9.00 -0.27
C SER A 283 0.89 8.87 -1.78
N LEU A 284 1.16 7.69 -2.36
CA LEU A 284 0.91 7.40 -3.76
C LEU A 284 -0.60 7.37 -4.04
N MET A 285 -1.41 6.72 -3.20
CA MET A 285 -2.87 6.68 -3.36
C MET A 285 -3.48 8.09 -3.24
N GLN A 286 -2.96 8.93 -2.33
CA GLN A 286 -3.36 10.33 -2.22
C GLN A 286 -3.02 11.12 -3.49
N ARG A 287 -1.77 11.01 -3.99
CA ARG A 287 -1.35 11.67 -5.24
C ARG A 287 -2.20 11.23 -6.44
N LEU A 288 -2.52 9.94 -6.53
CA LEU A 288 -3.38 9.42 -7.58
C LEU A 288 -4.82 9.91 -7.45
N SER A 289 -5.34 10.05 -6.23
CA SER A 289 -6.67 10.61 -5.98
C SER A 289 -6.74 12.08 -6.42
N LEU A 290 -5.71 12.88 -6.10
CA LEU A 290 -5.59 14.25 -6.61
C LEU A 290 -5.56 14.29 -8.13
N LEU A 291 -4.74 13.42 -8.72
CA LEU A 291 -4.55 13.36 -10.16
C LEU A 291 -5.84 12.99 -10.90
N ILE A 292 -6.61 12.05 -10.35
CA ILE A 292 -7.94 11.68 -10.88
C ILE A 292 -8.86 12.89 -10.89
N GLU A 293 -8.93 13.64 -9.79
CA GLU A 293 -9.81 14.80 -9.69
C GLU A 293 -9.33 15.97 -10.58
N LEU A 294 -8.02 16.19 -10.67
CA LEU A 294 -7.43 17.16 -11.61
C LEU A 294 -7.80 16.82 -13.06
N TRP A 295 -7.65 15.55 -13.48
CA TRP A 295 -8.04 15.13 -14.82
C TRP A 295 -9.54 15.28 -15.06
N ARG A 296 -10.37 14.94 -14.08
CA ARG A 296 -11.82 15.10 -14.17
C ARG A 296 -12.21 16.57 -14.39
N ARG A 297 -11.67 17.49 -13.59
CA ARG A 297 -11.93 18.94 -13.71
C ARG A 297 -11.40 19.51 -15.01
N LEU A 298 -10.20 19.12 -15.43
CA LEU A 298 -9.64 19.49 -16.73
C LEU A 298 -10.52 19.01 -17.89
N ASN A 299 -11.01 17.77 -17.84
CA ASN A 299 -11.90 17.21 -18.86
C ASN A 299 -13.25 17.95 -18.91
N GLN A 300 -13.81 18.30 -17.76
CA GLN A 300 -15.05 19.07 -17.66
C GLN A 300 -14.89 20.48 -18.26
N THR A 301 -13.84 21.21 -17.87
CA THR A 301 -13.60 22.57 -18.35
C THR A 301 -13.25 22.60 -19.84
N ALA A 302 -12.42 21.67 -20.32
CA ALA A 302 -12.01 21.60 -21.72
C ALA A 302 -13.00 20.86 -22.64
N GLN A 303 -14.09 20.31 -22.08
CA GLN A 303 -15.10 19.50 -22.78
C GLN A 303 -14.50 18.34 -23.59
N ILE A 304 -13.52 17.64 -23.03
CA ILE A 304 -12.83 16.52 -23.70
C ILE A 304 -13.42 15.19 -23.25
N LYS A 305 -13.77 14.35 -24.24
CA LYS A 305 -14.20 12.98 -23.98
C LYS A 305 -13.01 12.09 -23.63
N TRP A 306 -12.98 11.59 -22.39
CA TRP A 306 -11.97 10.64 -21.92
C TRP A 306 -12.28 9.19 -22.41
N PRO A 307 -11.28 8.36 -22.75
CA PRO A 307 -11.54 7.04 -23.36
C PRO A 307 -12.12 6.00 -22.38
N VAL A 308 -11.75 6.08 -21.10
CA VAL A 308 -12.26 5.26 -19.98
C VAL A 308 -12.36 6.15 -18.74
N ARG A 309 -12.91 5.66 -17.61
CA ARG A 309 -12.91 6.46 -16.37
C ARG A 309 -11.48 6.77 -15.92
N GLU A 310 -11.25 7.99 -15.43
CA GLU A 310 -9.95 8.52 -14.95
C GLU A 310 -9.32 7.61 -13.90
N LYS A 311 -10.14 7.10 -12.97
CA LYS A 311 -9.76 6.13 -11.92
C LYS A 311 -9.08 4.88 -12.49
N LEU A 312 -9.59 4.34 -13.61
CA LEU A 312 -9.01 3.14 -14.23
C LEU A 312 -7.62 3.44 -14.83
N ILE A 313 -7.43 4.62 -15.44
CA ILE A 313 -6.12 5.02 -15.98
C ILE A 313 -5.12 5.22 -14.84
N ALA A 314 -5.52 5.91 -13.76
CA ALA A 314 -4.70 6.07 -12.57
C ALA A 314 -4.29 4.72 -11.97
N GLN A 315 -5.21 3.76 -11.88
CA GLN A 315 -4.93 2.41 -11.37
C GLN A 315 -3.95 1.63 -12.25
N ILE A 316 -4.09 1.71 -13.58
CA ILE A 316 -3.15 1.08 -14.53
C ILE A 316 -1.74 1.65 -14.33
N ILE A 317 -1.63 2.97 -14.24
CA ILE A 317 -0.37 3.66 -13.98
C ILE A 317 0.22 3.27 -12.62
N ALA A 318 -0.62 3.21 -11.59
CA ALA A 318 -0.20 2.85 -10.24
C ALA A 318 0.47 1.47 -10.19
N THR A 319 0.03 0.53 -11.03
CA THR A 319 0.68 -0.79 -11.11
C THR A 319 2.13 -0.68 -11.60
N ASP A 320 2.42 0.15 -12.61
CA ASP A 320 3.81 0.35 -13.05
C ASP A 320 4.64 1.08 -11.98
N LEU A 321 4.05 2.09 -11.31
CA LEU A 321 4.73 2.86 -10.26
C LEU A 321 5.11 2.01 -9.05
N ILE A 322 4.22 1.13 -8.59
CA ILE A 322 4.45 0.24 -7.43
C ILE A 322 5.58 -0.75 -7.69
N HIS A 323 5.72 -1.23 -8.93
CA HIS A 323 6.79 -2.16 -9.31
C HIS A 323 8.09 -1.43 -9.68
N HIS A 324 8.11 -0.10 -9.65
CA HIS A 324 9.30 0.66 -9.99
C HIS A 324 10.36 0.56 -8.87
N PRO A 325 11.62 0.23 -9.20
CA PRO A 325 12.67 0.01 -8.19
C PRO A 325 12.90 1.23 -7.30
N THR A 326 12.80 2.44 -7.86
CA THR A 326 12.92 3.69 -7.09
C THR A 326 11.87 3.80 -5.99
N LEU A 327 10.62 3.37 -6.22
CA LEU A 327 9.55 3.45 -5.23
C LEU A 327 9.50 2.23 -4.30
N ALA A 328 9.99 1.08 -4.75
CA ALA A 328 9.96 -0.16 -3.97
C ALA A 328 10.69 -0.04 -2.61
N SER A 329 11.77 0.75 -2.56
CA SER A 329 12.56 0.97 -1.34
C SER A 329 12.57 2.41 -0.82
N ALA A 330 11.95 3.36 -1.53
CA ALA A 330 11.98 4.76 -1.13
C ALA A 330 11.15 5.01 0.14
N ILE A 331 11.74 5.68 1.12
CA ILE A 331 11.08 6.13 2.35
C ILE A 331 10.54 7.56 2.19
N ARG A 332 11.11 8.33 1.25
CA ARG A 332 10.67 9.68 0.88
C ARG A 332 10.51 9.77 -0.63
N TRP A 333 9.66 10.68 -1.09
CA TRP A 333 9.51 10.91 -2.53
C TRP A 333 10.85 11.34 -3.13
N PRO A 334 11.31 10.67 -4.20
CA PRO A 334 12.51 11.08 -4.91
C PRO A 334 12.35 12.50 -5.48
N THR A 335 13.41 13.30 -5.37
CA THR A 335 13.45 14.64 -5.97
C THR A 335 13.49 14.52 -7.49
N VAL A 336 12.70 15.34 -8.19
CA VAL A 336 12.63 15.34 -9.66
C VAL A 336 13.72 16.27 -10.20
N PRO A 337 14.70 15.78 -10.98
CA PRO A 337 15.70 16.63 -11.63
C PRO A 337 15.09 17.62 -12.64
N ASP A 338 15.74 18.76 -12.86
CA ASP A 338 15.27 19.82 -13.78
C ASP A 338 15.10 19.36 -15.24
N ASP A 339 15.95 18.43 -15.69
CA ASP A 339 15.97 17.94 -17.08
C ASP A 339 14.99 16.78 -17.35
N THR A 340 14.23 16.35 -16.33
CA THR A 340 13.36 15.18 -16.42
C THR A 340 12.31 15.37 -17.52
N PRO A 341 12.20 14.45 -18.51
CA PRO A 341 11.16 14.54 -19.54
C PRO A 341 9.77 14.46 -18.89
N LEU A 342 8.76 15.11 -19.46
CA LEU A 342 7.41 15.06 -18.91
C LEU A 342 6.76 13.71 -19.22
N SER A 343 6.52 12.91 -18.18
CA SER A 343 5.83 11.63 -18.26
C SER A 343 5.21 11.30 -16.90
N ILE A 344 4.40 10.25 -16.86
CA ILE A 344 3.82 9.78 -15.60
C ILE A 344 4.87 9.22 -14.62
N PHE A 345 5.95 8.61 -15.14
CA PHE A 345 7.09 8.16 -14.33
C PHE A 345 7.94 9.31 -13.82
N SER A 346 7.74 10.50 -14.37
CA SER A 346 8.48 11.68 -13.94
C SER A 346 7.96 12.24 -12.61
N ILE A 347 6.77 11.81 -12.16
CA ILE A 347 6.26 12.05 -10.79
C ILE A 347 7.22 11.46 -9.74
N ILE A 348 7.96 10.40 -10.08
CA ILE A 348 8.94 9.75 -9.20
C ILE A 348 10.39 10.12 -9.54
N GLY A 349 10.61 11.20 -10.31
CA GLY A 349 11.95 11.67 -10.67
C GLY A 349 12.80 10.65 -11.43
N ALA A 350 12.18 9.61 -11.99
CA ALA A 350 12.88 8.54 -12.68
C ALA A 350 13.04 8.89 -14.16
N VAL A 351 14.21 8.54 -14.72
CA VAL A 351 14.41 8.53 -16.16
C VAL A 351 13.49 7.47 -16.75
N VAL A 352 12.73 7.86 -17.78
CA VAL A 352 11.78 6.99 -18.46
C VAL A 352 12.56 5.91 -19.22
N GLU A 353 12.61 4.71 -18.67
CA GLU A 353 12.95 3.53 -19.46
C GLU A 353 11.66 2.99 -20.09
N ILE A 354 11.61 2.96 -21.43
CA ILE A 354 10.48 2.40 -22.21
C ILE A 354 10.17 0.96 -21.77
N GLU A 355 11.19 0.24 -21.30
CA GLU A 355 11.08 -1.11 -20.74
C GLU A 355 10.25 -1.20 -19.45
N ARG A 356 9.97 -0.10 -18.76
CA ARG A 356 9.24 -0.09 -17.48
C ARG A 356 7.72 0.06 -17.63
N GLN A 357 7.21 0.28 -18.85
CA GLN A 357 5.78 0.28 -19.21
C GLN A 357 5.23 -1.12 -19.55
N LYS A 358 5.95 -2.18 -19.14
CA LYS A 358 5.58 -3.57 -19.45
C LYS A 358 4.24 -3.95 -18.80
N TYR A 359 3.92 -3.50 -17.58
CA TYR A 359 2.71 -3.98 -16.90
C TYR A 359 1.45 -3.26 -17.39
N SER A 360 1.47 -1.93 -17.55
CA SER A 360 0.33 -1.19 -18.11
C SER A 360 -0.07 -1.69 -19.50
N SER A 361 0.88 -1.87 -20.42
CA SER A 361 0.61 -2.38 -21.77
C SER A 361 0.01 -3.79 -21.75
N ILE A 362 0.55 -4.69 -20.92
CA ILE A 362 0.00 -6.03 -20.70
C ILE A 362 -1.43 -5.97 -20.13
N LEU A 363 -1.69 -5.08 -19.18
CA LEU A 363 -3.01 -4.93 -18.56
C LEU A 363 -4.05 -4.39 -19.54
N ILE A 364 -3.69 -3.38 -20.34
CA ILE A 364 -4.55 -2.81 -21.39
C ILE A 364 -4.96 -3.91 -22.38
N HIS A 365 -4.00 -4.69 -22.86
CA HIS A 365 -4.27 -5.79 -23.78
C HIS A 365 -5.11 -6.90 -23.11
N ARG A 366 -4.80 -7.29 -21.87
CA ARG A 366 -5.50 -8.38 -21.18
C ARG A 366 -6.95 -8.03 -20.86
N TRP A 367 -7.22 -6.78 -20.48
CA TRP A 367 -8.57 -6.30 -20.19
C TRP A 367 -9.33 -5.80 -21.44
N ARG A 368 -8.71 -5.90 -22.63
CA ARG A 368 -9.26 -5.42 -23.91
C ARG A 368 -9.72 -3.95 -23.82
N LEU A 369 -8.92 -3.12 -23.18
CA LEU A 369 -9.19 -1.68 -23.09
C LEU A 369 -8.91 -1.00 -24.45
N PRO A 370 -9.54 0.16 -24.73
CA PRO A 370 -9.32 0.88 -25.99
C PRO A 370 -7.84 1.21 -26.21
N GLU A 371 -7.35 1.10 -27.45
CA GLU A 371 -5.95 1.41 -27.80
C GLU A 371 -5.57 2.86 -27.48
N GLN A 372 -6.55 3.77 -27.48
CA GLN A 372 -6.42 5.15 -27.02
C GLN A 372 -5.79 5.25 -25.62
N VAL A 373 -6.06 4.29 -24.72
CA VAL A 373 -5.45 4.23 -23.38
C VAL A 373 -3.96 3.96 -23.46
N ASN A 374 -3.52 3.11 -24.39
CA ASN A 374 -2.10 2.82 -24.61
C ASN A 374 -1.38 4.06 -25.19
N HIS A 375 -2.03 4.79 -26.10
CA HIS A 375 -1.50 6.04 -26.64
C HIS A 375 -1.39 7.18 -25.61
N LEU A 376 -2.22 7.17 -24.56
CA LEU A 376 -2.13 8.13 -23.46
C LEU A 376 -0.98 7.84 -22.51
N ILE A 377 -0.74 6.57 -22.18
CA ILE A 377 0.25 6.17 -21.17
C ILE A 377 1.65 6.05 -21.78
N ARG A 378 1.77 5.71 -23.07
CA ARG A 378 3.05 5.61 -23.76
C ARG A 378 3.78 6.94 -23.77
N VAL A 379 5.09 6.88 -23.50
CA VAL A 379 5.94 8.06 -23.60
C VAL A 379 6.08 8.45 -25.06
N GLN A 380 5.56 9.62 -25.39
CA GLN A 380 5.65 10.20 -26.73
C GLN A 380 6.48 11.48 -26.65
N HIS A 381 7.33 11.68 -27.66
CA HIS A 381 8.21 12.84 -27.75
C HIS A 381 7.43 14.12 -28.11
N GLU A 382 6.24 13.95 -28.71
CA GLU A 382 5.37 15.05 -29.12
C GLU A 382 3.95 14.83 -28.61
N VAL A 383 3.33 15.92 -28.14
CA VAL A 383 1.92 15.92 -27.75
C VAL A 383 1.11 16.02 -29.04
N THR A 384 0.34 15.00 -29.37
CA THR A 384 -0.42 14.94 -30.63
C THR A 384 -1.92 15.14 -30.39
N ASN A 385 -2.42 14.80 -29.21
CA ASN A 385 -3.86 14.80 -28.90
C ASN A 385 -4.22 15.71 -27.70
N LYS A 386 -5.41 16.32 -27.73
CA LYS A 386 -6.01 17.05 -26.61
C LYS A 386 -6.12 16.19 -25.34
N GLN A 387 -6.44 14.90 -25.47
CA GLN A 387 -6.49 13.97 -24.33
C GLN A 387 -5.11 13.82 -23.66
N GLN A 388 -4.03 13.75 -24.44
CA GLN A 388 -2.66 13.72 -23.91
C GLN A 388 -2.29 15.05 -23.25
N THR A 389 -2.81 16.15 -23.79
CA THR A 389 -2.59 17.49 -23.22
C THR A 389 -3.17 17.57 -21.81
N VAL A 390 -4.41 17.09 -21.59
CA VAL A 390 -5.01 16.98 -20.26
C VAL A 390 -4.21 16.05 -19.35
N PHE A 391 -3.79 14.89 -19.87
CA PHE A 391 -3.03 13.90 -19.11
C PHE A 391 -1.75 14.51 -18.52
N LEU A 392 -0.95 15.14 -19.39
CA LEU A 392 0.34 15.74 -19.04
C LEU A 392 0.18 17.00 -18.20
N LEU A 393 -0.82 17.84 -18.48
CA LEU A 393 -1.13 19.02 -17.68
C LEU A 393 -1.50 18.62 -16.24
N GLY A 394 -2.32 17.58 -16.06
CA GLY A 394 -2.63 17.05 -14.73
C GLY A 394 -1.39 16.62 -13.94
N CYS A 395 -0.37 16.04 -14.60
CA CYS A 395 0.89 15.67 -13.95
C CYS A 395 1.69 16.89 -13.49
N ILE A 396 1.73 17.98 -14.28
CA ILE A 396 2.39 19.24 -13.90
C ILE A 396 1.66 19.86 -12.69
N LEU A 397 0.33 19.94 -12.75
CA LEU A 397 -0.48 20.51 -11.67
C LEU A 397 -0.29 19.72 -10.37
N LEU A 398 -0.28 18.39 -10.44
CA LEU A 398 0.01 17.52 -9.30
C LEU A 398 1.36 17.86 -8.66
N GLN A 399 2.42 18.02 -9.48
CA GLN A 399 3.75 18.35 -8.98
C GLN A 399 3.79 19.76 -8.34
N GLN A 400 3.13 20.73 -8.95
CA GLN A 400 3.03 22.08 -8.39
C GLN A 400 2.32 22.09 -7.03
N LEU A 401 1.27 21.27 -6.86
CA LEU A 401 0.53 21.18 -5.59
C LEU A 401 1.33 20.48 -4.48
N TYR A 402 2.17 19.49 -4.81
CA TYR A 402 2.94 18.74 -3.81
C TYR A 402 4.32 19.35 -3.48
N ALA A 403 5.04 19.87 -4.48
CA ALA A 403 6.40 20.38 -4.31
C ALA A 403 6.47 21.92 -4.36
N GLY A 404 5.40 22.58 -4.81
CA GLY A 404 5.39 24.01 -5.08
C GLY A 404 5.94 24.34 -6.49
N GLU A 405 5.55 25.50 -7.00
CA GLU A 405 5.93 25.94 -8.35
C GLU A 405 7.45 26.08 -8.53
N LYS A 406 8.16 26.51 -7.47
CA LYS A 406 9.62 26.67 -7.48
C LYS A 406 10.40 25.36 -7.56
N GLN A 407 9.77 24.23 -7.21
CA GLN A 407 10.39 22.89 -7.27
C GLN A 407 9.88 22.06 -8.46
N THR A 408 9.12 22.70 -9.36
CA THR A 408 8.68 22.07 -10.61
C THR A 408 9.81 22.17 -11.63
N PRO A 409 10.18 21.07 -12.34
CA PRO A 409 11.27 21.10 -13.31
C PRO A 409 11.09 22.19 -14.36
N LYS A 410 12.17 22.91 -14.67
CA LYS A 410 12.16 24.03 -15.65
C LYS A 410 11.60 23.59 -17.01
N ARG A 411 11.93 22.37 -17.44
CA ARG A 411 11.42 21.79 -18.69
C ARG A 411 9.90 21.66 -18.72
N TRP A 412 9.26 21.42 -17.57
CA TRP A 412 7.80 21.29 -17.48
C TRP A 412 7.14 22.66 -17.48
N LEU A 413 7.72 23.62 -16.75
CA LEU A 413 7.26 25.01 -16.75
C LEU A 413 7.31 25.62 -18.15
N ALA A 414 8.32 25.29 -18.95
CA ALA A 414 8.42 25.72 -20.36
C ALA A 414 7.32 25.13 -21.26
N LEU A 415 6.77 23.95 -20.91
CA LEU A 415 5.69 23.30 -21.67
C LEU A 415 4.30 23.77 -21.23
N LEU A 416 4.16 24.28 -20.00
CA LEU A 416 2.87 24.66 -19.41
C LEU A 416 2.06 25.63 -20.30
N PRO A 417 2.61 26.74 -20.82
CA PRO A 417 1.85 27.67 -21.67
C PRO A 417 1.28 27.00 -22.92
N LYS A 418 2.09 26.17 -23.61
CA LYS A 418 1.69 25.45 -24.82
C LYS A 418 0.55 24.46 -24.56
N LEU A 419 0.54 23.82 -23.39
CA LEU A 419 -0.53 22.89 -23.00
C LEU A 419 -1.82 23.65 -22.66
N CYS A 420 -1.72 24.77 -21.96
CA CYS A 420 -2.87 25.63 -21.64
C CYS A 420 -3.51 26.21 -22.91
N GLU A 421 -2.70 26.73 -23.84
CA GLU A 421 -3.18 27.25 -25.14
C GLU A 421 -3.96 26.20 -25.93
N ARG A 422 -3.47 24.95 -25.99
CA ARG A 422 -4.15 23.87 -26.69
C ARG A 422 -5.50 23.46 -26.09
N LEU A 423 -5.70 23.73 -24.80
CA LEU A 423 -6.94 23.46 -24.08
C LEU A 423 -7.82 24.71 -23.97
N ASN A 424 -7.38 25.85 -24.50
CA ASN A 424 -8.02 27.16 -24.32
C ASN A 424 -8.25 27.51 -22.84
N LEU A 425 -7.28 27.18 -21.98
CA LEU A 425 -7.37 27.41 -20.54
C LEU A 425 -6.65 28.71 -20.17
N ASP A 426 -7.34 29.57 -19.43
CA ASP A 426 -6.74 30.76 -18.82
C ASP A 426 -6.15 30.48 -17.42
N ALA A 427 -5.35 31.41 -16.90
CA ALA A 427 -4.71 31.27 -15.59
C ALA A 427 -5.73 31.21 -14.42
N THR A 428 -6.89 31.86 -14.57
CA THR A 428 -7.93 31.90 -13.54
C THR A 428 -8.68 30.57 -13.43
N GLN A 429 -8.96 29.94 -14.58
CA GLN A 429 -9.53 28.61 -14.70
C GLN A 429 -8.57 27.57 -14.15
N LEU A 430 -7.27 27.69 -14.44
CA LEU A 430 -6.26 26.80 -13.88
C LEU A 430 -6.22 26.88 -12.34
N LEU A 431 -6.32 28.09 -11.78
CA LEU A 431 -6.38 28.30 -10.34
C LEU A 431 -7.65 27.71 -9.72
N ARG A 432 -8.82 27.92 -10.36
CA ARG A 432 -10.09 27.31 -9.94
C ARG A 432 -10.03 25.80 -9.93
N ILE A 433 -9.51 25.20 -11.00
CA ILE A 433 -9.34 23.73 -11.11
C ILE A 433 -8.46 23.19 -9.98
N LYS A 434 -7.34 23.86 -9.66
CA LYS A 434 -6.47 23.48 -8.52
C LYS A 434 -7.27 23.52 -7.20
N ASN A 435 -7.96 24.62 -6.93
CA ASN A 435 -8.68 24.82 -5.67
C ASN A 435 -9.84 23.84 -5.50
N ASP A 436 -10.60 23.58 -6.56
CA ASP A 436 -11.73 22.65 -6.55
C ASP A 436 -11.26 21.19 -6.36
N ALA A 437 -10.13 20.82 -6.99
CA ALA A 437 -9.55 19.50 -6.79
C ALA A 437 -9.02 19.31 -5.35
N ILE A 438 -8.42 20.34 -4.76
CA ILE A 438 -7.95 20.32 -3.37
C ILE A 438 -9.14 20.22 -2.40
N SER A 439 -10.18 21.03 -2.61
CA SER A 439 -11.35 21.06 -1.74
C SER A 439 -12.07 19.71 -1.76
N PHE A 440 -12.30 19.13 -2.94
CA PHE A 440 -13.01 17.85 -3.06
C PHE A 440 -12.31 16.69 -2.35
N CYS A 441 -10.97 16.66 -2.37
CA CYS A 441 -10.25 15.55 -1.75
C CYS A 441 -10.05 15.69 -0.23
N HIS A 442 -10.45 16.81 0.42
CA HIS A 442 -10.53 17.13 1.88
C HIS A 442 -9.41 16.65 2.86
N SER A 443 -8.43 15.86 2.41
CA SER A 443 -7.41 15.14 3.17
C SER A 443 -5.99 15.60 2.83
N TYR A 444 -5.85 16.75 2.17
CA TYR A 444 -4.56 17.38 1.87
C TYR A 444 -3.96 18.16 3.05
N THR A 445 -4.52 18.04 4.25
CA THR A 445 -3.76 18.38 5.46
C THR A 445 -2.69 17.31 5.66
N PRO A 446 -1.39 17.69 5.70
CA PRO A 446 -0.34 16.73 5.99
C PRO A 446 -0.61 16.19 7.41
N LEU A 447 -0.70 14.87 7.53
CA LEU A 447 -0.91 14.11 8.77
C LEU A 447 -2.23 14.41 9.50
N ASN A 448 -3.26 13.61 9.21
CA ASN A 448 -4.07 12.89 10.20
C ASN A 448 -5.27 12.27 9.49
N THR A 449 -5.70 11.12 10.03
CA THR A 449 -6.90 10.34 9.68
C THR A 449 -6.74 9.26 8.60
N HIS A 450 -7.29 8.12 8.98
CA HIS A 450 -7.39 6.85 8.26
C HIS A 450 -7.56 6.99 6.75
N ILE A 451 -6.82 6.18 6.00
CA ILE A 451 -7.27 5.73 4.68
C ILE A 451 -8.47 4.83 4.92
N CYS A 452 -9.64 5.44 5.09
CA CYS A 452 -10.84 4.79 4.64
C CYS A 452 -10.71 4.63 3.13
N ALA A 453 -11.15 3.46 2.64
CA ALA A 453 -11.50 3.27 1.26
C ALA A 453 -12.08 4.56 0.70
N VAL A 454 -11.66 4.96 -0.50
CA VAL A 454 -12.43 5.90 -1.30
C VAL A 454 -13.83 5.32 -1.39
N ASN A 455 -14.71 5.75 -0.49
CA ASN A 455 -16.13 5.52 -0.57
C ASN A 455 -16.52 6.25 -1.86
N ASP A 456 -17.00 5.47 -2.81
CA ASP A 456 -17.63 5.97 -4.03
C ASP A 456 -18.94 6.69 -3.66
N TYR A 457 -18.96 7.76 -2.84
CA TYR A 457 -20.16 8.55 -2.59
C TYR A 457 -19.80 9.98 -2.18
N ASN A 458 -19.88 10.88 -3.16
CA ASN A 458 -20.68 12.10 -3.11
C ASN A 458 -20.52 12.85 -4.43
N HIS A 459 -21.52 12.76 -5.30
CA HIS A 459 -22.04 13.95 -5.98
C HIS A 459 -23.49 13.71 -6.41
N PRO A 460 -24.39 14.68 -6.18
CA PRO A 460 -25.68 14.72 -6.84
C PRO A 460 -25.46 14.87 -8.34
N SER A 461 -26.26 14.14 -9.10
CA SER A 461 -26.44 14.32 -10.53
C SER A 461 -27.18 15.62 -10.83
N GLU A 462 -26.52 16.52 -11.54
CA GLU A 462 -27.13 17.30 -12.63
C GLU A 462 -26.26 17.15 -13.88
#